data_AF-A0A8J6SXV4-F1
#
_entry.id   AF-A0A8J6SXV4-F1
#
_cell.length_a   1.000
_cell.length_b   1.000
_cell.length_c   1.000
_cell.angle_alpha   90.00
_cell.angle_beta   90.00
_cell.angle_gamma   90.00
#
_symmetry.space_group_name_H-M   'P 1'
#
loop_
_entity.id
_entity.type
_entity.pdbx_description
1 polymer ?
#
loop_
_entity_poly.entity_id
_entity_poly.type
_entity_poly.pdbx_seq_one_letter_code
_entity_poly.pdbx_strand_id
1 'polypeptide(L)'
;MNKDDAYWLRVCYVVFFAVVAYTAWKAAGTIGVQTSWADRFDEWYGTASYVVAALVGAAATFYLFSNKERHEYFLSAIGELRKVTWPSVQETRSMTTVVAIVVGIFAVILAVFDLAWAKIFGLLLS
;
A
#
# COMPACT_ATOMS: atom_id res chain seq x y z
N MET A 1 -28.61 -5.03 4.02
CA MET A 1 -27.64 -5.44 2.98
C MET A 1 -28.04 -4.74 1.69
N ASN A 2 -27.32 -3.71 1.28
CA ASN A 2 -27.72 -2.93 0.11
C ASN A 2 -27.06 -3.51 -1.15
N LYS A 3 -27.72 -3.43 -2.32
CA LYS A 3 -27.17 -3.97 -3.57
C LYS A 3 -25.80 -3.36 -3.92
N ASP A 4 -25.55 -2.16 -3.42
CA ASP A 4 -24.31 -1.40 -3.63
C ASP A 4 -23.10 -2.05 -2.94
N ASP A 5 -23.28 -2.74 -1.80
CA ASP A 5 -22.17 -3.32 -1.01
C ASP A 5 -21.47 -4.44 -1.80
N ALA A 6 -22.26 -5.26 -2.50
CA ALA A 6 -21.76 -6.32 -3.36
C ALA A 6 -21.10 -5.77 -4.64
N TYR A 7 -21.55 -4.63 -5.15
CA TYR A 7 -20.93 -3.96 -6.29
C TYR A 7 -19.52 -3.47 -5.93
N TRP A 8 -19.39 -2.74 -4.82
CA TRP A 8 -18.10 -2.25 -4.34
C TRP A 8 -17.11 -3.39 -4.05
N LEU A 9 -17.59 -4.50 -3.48
CA LEU A 9 -16.75 -5.67 -3.24
C LEU A 9 -16.23 -6.30 -4.55
N ARG A 10 -17.06 -6.37 -5.60
CA ARG A 10 -16.63 -6.85 -6.92
C ARG A 10 -15.59 -5.91 -7.55
N VAL A 11 -15.76 -4.60 -7.40
CA VAL A 11 -14.75 -3.61 -7.84
C VAL A 11 -13.42 -3.86 -7.12
N CYS A 12 -13.45 -4.08 -5.80
CA CYS A 12 -12.24 -4.41 -5.03
C CYS A 12 -11.55 -5.69 -5.53
N TYR A 13 -12.31 -6.74 -5.90
CA TYR A 13 -11.72 -7.96 -6.48
C TYR A 13 -11.08 -7.72 -7.85
N VAL A 14 -11.67 -6.88 -8.70
CA VAL A 14 -11.07 -6.51 -10.00
C VAL A 14 -9.79 -5.70 -9.81
N VAL A 15 -9.79 -4.74 -8.86
CA VAL A 15 -8.59 -3.98 -8.53
C VAL A 15 -7.50 -4.89 -7.96
N PHE A 16 -7.86 -5.81 -7.07
CA PHE A 16 -6.93 -6.80 -6.52
C PHE A 16 -6.31 -7.68 -7.61
N PHE A 17 -7.13 -8.19 -8.54
CA PHE A 17 -6.65 -8.92 -9.72
C PHE A 17 -5.62 -8.10 -10.50
N ALA A 18 -5.93 -6.83 -10.81
CA ALA A 18 -5.04 -5.97 -11.58
C ALA A 18 -3.71 -5.71 -10.87
N VAL A 19 -3.74 -5.47 -9.55
CA VAL A 19 -2.53 -5.27 -8.75
C VAL A 19 -1.68 -6.54 -8.71
N VAL A 20 -2.29 -7.70 -8.45
CA VAL A 20 -1.56 -8.98 -8.40
C VAL A 20 -1.01 -9.37 -9.77
N ALA A 21 -1.77 -9.18 -10.85
CA ALA A 21 -1.28 -9.43 -12.19
C ALA A 21 -0.11 -8.48 -12.54
N TYR A 22 -0.20 -7.21 -12.18
CA TYR A 22 0.90 -6.26 -12.42
C TYR A 22 2.16 -6.62 -11.64
N THR A 23 2.04 -6.96 -10.35
CA THR A 23 3.19 -7.36 -9.54
C THR A 23 3.78 -8.68 -9.99
N ALA A 24 2.95 -9.65 -10.39
CA ALA A 24 3.39 -10.93 -10.94
C ALA A 24 4.13 -10.75 -12.28
N TRP A 25 3.64 -9.86 -13.16
CA TRP A 25 4.33 -9.54 -14.40
C TRP A 25 5.71 -8.90 -14.14
N LYS A 26 5.79 -7.92 -13.23
CA LYS A 26 7.06 -7.32 -12.82
C LYS A 26 8.03 -8.34 -12.23
N ALA A 27 7.53 -9.22 -11.37
CA ALA A 27 8.32 -10.29 -10.77
C ALA A 27 8.85 -11.29 -11.83
N ALA A 28 7.99 -11.69 -12.77
CA ALA A 28 8.38 -12.55 -13.88
C ALA A 28 9.44 -11.87 -14.77
N GLY A 29 9.35 -10.56 -15.00
CA GLY A 29 10.41 -9.80 -15.66
C GLY A 29 11.75 -9.88 -14.93
N THR A 30 11.76 -9.64 -13.62
CA THR A 30 13.00 -9.68 -12.82
C THR A 30 13.61 -11.08 -12.73
N ILE A 31 12.79 -12.12 -12.57
CA ILE A 31 13.24 -13.52 -12.49
C ILE A 31 13.79 -13.97 -13.86
N GLY A 32 13.18 -13.51 -14.95
CA GLY A 32 13.62 -13.82 -16.31
C GLY A 32 15.03 -13.35 -16.62
N VAL A 33 15.35 -12.13 -16.18
CA VAL A 33 16.68 -11.53 -16.36
C VAL A 33 17.70 -12.23 -15.44
N GLN A 34 17.35 -12.52 -14.18
CA GLN A 34 18.26 -13.19 -13.24
C GLN A 34 18.60 -14.63 -13.63
N THR A 35 17.67 -15.35 -14.28
CA THR A 35 17.87 -16.75 -14.66
C THR A 35 18.43 -16.89 -16.09
N SER A 36 18.63 -15.78 -16.82
CA SER A 36 18.90 -15.75 -18.27
C SER A 36 17.86 -16.50 -19.12
N TRP A 37 16.64 -16.67 -18.61
CA TRP A 37 15.52 -17.26 -19.36
C TRP A 37 14.95 -16.26 -20.36
N ALA A 38 15.04 -14.96 -20.06
CA ALA A 38 14.67 -13.90 -20.98
C ALA A 38 15.50 -13.99 -22.28
N ASP A 39 16.81 -14.18 -22.18
CA ASP A 39 17.69 -14.25 -23.36
C ASP A 39 17.53 -15.56 -24.14
N ARG A 40 17.21 -16.68 -23.46
CA ARG A 40 17.02 -17.99 -24.09
C ARG A 40 15.71 -18.13 -24.86
N PHE A 41 14.69 -17.38 -24.44
CA PHE A 41 13.32 -17.52 -24.91
C PHE A 41 12.72 -16.17 -25.33
N ASP A 42 13.57 -15.27 -25.83
CA ASP A 42 13.28 -13.87 -26.12
C ASP A 42 11.94 -13.67 -26.87
N GLU A 43 11.66 -14.53 -27.84
CA GLU A 43 10.47 -14.44 -28.69
C GLU A 43 9.13 -14.77 -27.98
N TRP A 44 9.12 -15.68 -27.01
CA TRP A 44 7.88 -16.10 -26.32
C TRP A 44 7.81 -15.71 -24.84
N TYR A 45 8.94 -15.32 -24.23
CA TYR A 45 9.04 -15.00 -22.82
C TYR A 45 8.13 -13.84 -22.41
N GLY A 46 8.04 -12.80 -23.25
CA GLY A 46 7.15 -11.67 -23.03
C GLY A 46 5.69 -12.11 -22.92
N THR A 47 5.20 -12.85 -23.92
CA THR A 47 3.81 -13.34 -23.96
C THR A 47 3.50 -14.30 -22.81
N ALA A 48 4.41 -15.23 -22.51
CA ALA A 48 4.22 -16.15 -21.38
C ALA A 48 4.22 -15.45 -20.03
N SER A 49 5.05 -14.41 -19.84
CA SER A 49 5.04 -13.61 -18.61
C SER A 49 3.68 -12.95 -18.37
N TYR A 50 3.05 -12.37 -19.40
CA TYR A 50 1.71 -11.80 -19.29
C TYR A 50 0.64 -12.86 -18.97
N VAL A 51 0.72 -14.03 -19.60
CA VAL A 51 -0.23 -15.13 -19.36
C VAL A 51 -0.10 -15.67 -17.93
N VAL A 52 1.12 -15.94 -17.47
CA VAL A 52 1.39 -16.41 -16.11
C VAL A 52 0.93 -15.37 -15.09
N ALA A 53 1.20 -14.09 -15.33
CA ALA A 53 0.75 -13.00 -14.47
C ALA A 53 -0.79 -12.95 -14.37
N ALA A 54 -1.50 -13.08 -15.49
CA ALA A 54 -2.95 -13.11 -15.51
C ALA A 54 -3.52 -14.35 -14.79
N LEU A 55 -2.91 -15.52 -14.97
CA LEU A 55 -3.31 -16.75 -14.28
C LEU A 55 -3.09 -16.65 -12.77
N VAL A 56 -1.97 -16.10 -12.32
CA VAL A 56 -1.67 -15.87 -10.91
C VAL A 56 -2.68 -14.89 -10.30
N GLY A 57 -2.97 -13.77 -11.00
CA GLY A 57 -4.00 -12.83 -10.58
C GLY A 57 -5.38 -13.49 -10.45
N ALA A 58 -5.76 -14.31 -11.43
CA ALA A 58 -7.04 -15.00 -11.44
C ALA A 58 -7.14 -16.05 -10.32
N ALA A 59 -6.10 -16.85 -10.12
CA ALA A 59 -6.02 -17.84 -9.05
C ALA A 59 -6.06 -17.20 -7.66
N ALA A 60 -5.34 -16.10 -7.46
CA ALA A 60 -5.36 -15.34 -6.21
C ALA A 60 -6.75 -14.77 -5.91
N THR A 61 -7.41 -14.20 -6.93
CA THR A 61 -8.77 -13.67 -6.80
C THR A 61 -9.78 -14.79 -6.54
N PHE A 62 -9.62 -15.93 -7.22
CA PHE A 62 -10.42 -17.14 -7.00
C PHE A 62 -10.35 -17.64 -5.58
N TYR A 63 -9.14 -17.74 -5.05
CA TYR A 63 -8.92 -18.12 -3.67
C TYR A 63 -9.63 -17.17 -2.70
N LEU A 64 -9.59 -15.86 -2.97
CA LEU A 64 -10.18 -14.85 -2.11
C LEU A 64 -11.71 -14.96 -2.00
N PHE A 65 -12.41 -15.20 -3.12
CA PHE A 65 -13.87 -15.34 -3.11
C PHE A 65 -14.39 -16.73 -2.72
N SER A 66 -13.55 -17.76 -2.76
CA SER A 66 -13.97 -19.14 -2.48
C SER A 66 -14.42 -19.38 -1.04
N ASN A 67 -13.96 -18.55 -0.09
CA ASN A 67 -14.33 -18.69 1.32
C ASN A 67 -15.46 -17.72 1.69
N LYS A 68 -16.61 -18.28 2.06
CA LYS A 68 -17.82 -17.52 2.43
C LYS A 68 -17.59 -16.60 3.63
N GLU A 69 -16.85 -17.05 4.63
CA GLU A 69 -16.55 -16.26 5.84
C GLU A 69 -15.77 -14.99 5.50
N ARG A 70 -14.75 -15.10 4.63
CA ARG A 70 -13.99 -13.93 4.16
C ARG A 70 -14.87 -12.96 3.38
N HIS A 71 -15.73 -13.49 2.52
CA HIS A 71 -16.64 -12.67 1.73
C HIS A 71 -17.60 -11.86 2.60
N GLU A 72 -18.21 -12.50 3.60
CA GLU A 72 -19.10 -11.84 4.56
C GLU A 72 -18.37 -10.81 5.42
N TYR A 73 -17.13 -11.12 5.85
CA TYR A 73 -16.30 -10.17 6.58
C TYR A 73 -16.03 -8.89 5.78
N PHE A 74 -15.65 -9.01 4.50
CA PHE A 74 -15.40 -7.83 3.65
C PHE A 74 -16.67 -7.01 3.39
N LEU A 75 -17.82 -7.67 3.23
CA LEU A 75 -19.11 -6.97 3.12
C LEU A 75 -19.44 -6.18 4.38
N SER A 76 -19.21 -6.77 5.56
CA SER A 76 -19.40 -6.09 6.84
C SER A 76 -18.47 -4.87 6.97
N ALA A 77 -17.19 -5.03 6.59
CA ALA A 77 -16.22 -3.94 6.61
C ALA A 77 -16.64 -2.75 5.70
N ILE A 78 -17.16 -3.02 4.50
CA ILE A 78 -17.70 -1.96 3.61
C ILE A 78 -18.89 -1.26 4.27
N GLY A 79 -19.76 -2.03 4.94
CA GLY A 79 -20.88 -1.49 5.70
C GLY A 79 -20.45 -0.53 6.82
N GLU A 80 -19.37 -0.85 7.53
CA GLU A 80 -18.79 0.01 8.58
C GLU A 80 -18.07 1.22 7.99
N LEU A 81 -17.32 1.05 6.90
CA LEU A 81 -16.63 2.17 6.23
C LEU A 81 -17.61 3.25 5.75
N ARG A 82 -18.83 2.89 5.36
CA ARG A 82 -19.87 3.88 4.99
C ARG A 82 -20.34 4.73 6.17
N LYS A 83 -20.20 4.25 7.40
CA LYS A 83 -20.54 5.02 8.60
C LYS A 83 -19.45 6.03 8.95
N VAL A 84 -18.23 5.83 8.44
CA VAL A 84 -17.12 6.76 8.66
C VAL A 84 -17.35 8.00 7.79
N THR A 85 -17.63 9.12 8.43
CA THR A 85 -17.66 10.42 7.78
C THR A 85 -16.22 10.90 7.58
N TRP A 86 -15.77 10.96 6.33
CA TRP A 86 -14.47 11.54 6.02
C TRP A 86 -14.49 13.06 6.28
N PRO A 87 -13.48 13.60 6.97
CA PRO A 87 -13.42 15.02 7.27
C PRO A 87 -13.27 15.83 5.98
N SER A 88 -13.75 17.07 6.01
CA SER A 88 -13.53 17.99 4.92
C SER A 88 -12.03 18.35 4.79
N VAL A 89 -11.62 18.77 3.59
CA VAL A 89 -10.22 19.18 3.34
C VAL A 89 -9.80 20.34 4.26
N GLN A 90 -10.75 21.22 4.63
CA GLN A 90 -10.48 22.35 5.52
C GLN A 90 -10.21 21.87 6.96
N GLU A 91 -11.01 20.94 7.48
CA GLU A 91 -10.80 20.34 8.80
C GLU A 91 -9.49 19.56 8.85
N THR A 92 -9.18 18.80 7.79
CA THR A 92 -7.92 18.04 7.69
C THR A 92 -6.72 18.99 7.73
N ARG A 93 -6.77 20.10 6.98
CA ARG A 93 -5.71 21.12 7.01
C ARG A 93 -5.55 21.71 8.40
N SER A 94 -6.64 22.11 9.05
CA SER A 94 -6.60 22.66 10.41
C SER A 94 -5.92 21.69 11.40
N MET A 95 -6.31 20.42 11.40
CA MET A 95 -5.70 19.39 12.24
C MET A 95 -4.21 19.21 11.95
N THR A 96 -3.81 19.14 10.66
CA THR A 96 -2.40 19.01 10.29
C THR A 96 -1.56 20.23 10.66
N THR A 97 -2.12 21.45 10.56
CA THR A 97 -1.43 22.68 10.95
C THR A 97 -1.13 22.69 12.45
N VAL A 98 -2.10 22.27 13.27
CA VAL A 98 -1.88 22.15 14.72
C VAL A 98 -0.74 21.17 15.02
N VAL A 99 -0.76 19.99 14.42
CA VAL A 99 0.32 18.99 14.61
C VAL A 99 1.66 19.53 14.14
N ALA A 100 1.72 20.19 12.98
CA ALA A 100 2.95 20.78 12.45
C ALA A 100 3.55 21.84 13.39
N ILE A 101 2.70 22.68 14.01
CA ILE A 101 3.14 23.67 15.00
C ILE A 101 3.69 22.98 16.24
N VAL A 102 2.97 22.00 16.79
CA VAL A 102 3.41 21.27 18.00
C VAL A 102 4.74 20.56 17.76
N VAL A 103 4.88 19.86 16.63
CA VAL A 103 6.13 19.20 16.25
C VAL A 103 7.25 20.22 16.03
N GLY A 104 6.96 21.38 15.43
CA GLY A 104 7.91 22.47 15.26
C GLY A 104 8.46 23.00 16.59
N ILE A 105 7.59 23.15 17.60
CA ILE A 105 8.01 23.56 18.95
C ILE A 105 8.94 22.51 19.56
N PHE A 106 8.59 21.22 19.50
CA PHE A 106 9.45 20.15 20.00
C PHE A 106 10.80 20.09 19.26
N ALA A 107 10.81 20.31 17.95
CA ALA A 107 12.05 20.35 17.17
C ALA A 107 12.97 21.49 17.62
N VAL A 108 12.43 22.68 17.91
CA VAL A 108 13.21 23.81 18.43
C VAL A 108 13.77 23.49 19.83
N ILE A 109 12.95 22.92 20.71
CA ILE A 109 13.39 22.54 22.06
C ILE A 109 14.54 21.54 21.96
N LEU A 110 14.38 20.48 21.17
CA LEU A 110 15.43 19.48 20.98
C LEU A 110 16.71 20.08 20.40
N ALA A 111 16.59 20.95 19.39
CA ALA A 111 17.76 21.64 18.81
C ALA A 111 18.52 22.48 19.85
N VAL A 112 17.81 23.14 20.77
CA VAL A 112 18.45 23.88 21.87
C VAL A 112 19.21 22.94 22.81
N PHE A 113 18.61 21.80 23.17
CA PHE A 113 19.28 20.80 24.00
C PHE A 113 20.51 20.22 23.30
N ASP A 114 20.41 19.91 22.01
CA ASP A 114 21.53 19.38 21.22
C ASP A 114 22.70 20.37 21.20
N LEU A 115 22.42 21.67 21.01
CA LEU A 115 23.44 22.72 21.04
C LEU A 115 24.05 22.93 22.44
N ALA A 116 23.23 22.80 23.49
CA ALA A 116 23.72 22.87 24.87
C ALA A 116 24.68 21.71 25.17
N TRP A 117 24.30 20.49 24.81
CA TRP A 117 25.15 19.32 24.97
C TRP A 117 26.42 19.40 24.13
N ALA A 118 26.34 19.85 22.88
CA ALA A 118 27.51 20.06 22.02
C ALA A 118 28.54 21.01 22.67
N LYS A 119 28.08 22.09 23.31
CA LYS A 119 28.96 23.02 24.04
C LYS A 119 29.56 22.39 25.30
N ILE A 120 28.77 21.63 26.07
CA ILE A 120 29.25 20.96 27.29
C ILE A 120 30.32 19.92 26.94
N PHE A 121 30.06 19.06 25.95
CA PHE A 121 31.04 18.07 25.51
C PHE A 121 32.27 18.72 24.87
N GLY A 122 32.10 19.82 24.12
CA GLY A 122 33.22 20.58 23.56
C GLY A 122 34.12 21.18 24.64
N LEU A 123 33.57 21.63 25.76
CA LEU A 123 34.35 22.13 26.90
C LEU A 123 35.08 21.01 27.65
N LEU A 124 34.47 19.83 27.77
CA LEU A 124 35.01 18.68 28.50
C LEU A 124 36.12 17.92 27.74
N LEU A 125 36.08 17.95 26.40
CA LEU A 125 37.09 17.35 25.52
C LEU A 125 38.21 18.33 25.13
N SER A 126 38.10 19.59 25.56
CA SER A 126 39.16 20.61 25.50
C SER A 126 40.02 20.57 26.76
#